data_AF-A0A961YZM4-F1
#
_entry.id   AF-A0A961YZM4-F1
#
_cell.length_a   1.000
_cell.length_b   1.000
_cell.length_c   1.000
_cell.angle_alpha   90.00
_cell.angle_beta   90.00
_cell.angle_gamma   90.00
#
_symmetry.space_group_name_H-M   'P 1'
#
loop_
_entity.id
_entity.type
_entity.pdbx_description
1 polymer ?
#
loop_
_entity_poly.entity_id
_entity_poly.type
_entity_poly.pdbx_seq_one_letter_code
_entity_poly.pdbx_strand_id
1 'polypeptide(L)'
;MAHRRLGNCLACHEITKVLDLAKTKSQIEITDLNGKTSKMPLGTHGHIGPSLDGVADRYTEGELRMLVVNAKKIFPDTIMPAFHRNDGFTNVHPDCDGLAILSAAQVEDVVAFLKTLKE
;
A
#
# COMPACT_ATOMS: atom_id res chain seq x y z
N MET A 1 -12.62 5.67 -14.51
CA MET A 1 -12.03 6.47 -13.42
C MET A 1 -11.04 5.60 -12.68
N ALA A 2 -9.76 6.01 -12.58
CA ALA A 2 -8.77 5.27 -11.79
C ALA A 2 -9.26 5.19 -10.33
N HIS A 3 -9.12 4.03 -9.69
CA HIS A 3 -9.50 3.83 -8.29
C HIS A 3 -8.51 4.62 -7.42
N ARG A 4 -8.77 5.91 -7.17
CA ARG A 4 -7.87 6.83 -6.42
C ARG A 4 -7.82 6.54 -4.90
N ARG A 5 -8.25 5.34 -4.47
CA ARG A 5 -8.45 4.96 -3.07
C ARG A 5 -7.83 3.60 -2.73
N LEU A 6 -6.66 3.34 -3.31
CA LEU A 6 -5.83 2.16 -3.05
C LEU A 6 -4.37 2.62 -2.95
N GLY A 7 -3.53 1.88 -2.20
CA GLY A 7 -2.17 2.31 -1.88
C GLY A 7 -1.19 2.32 -3.04
N ASN A 8 -1.35 1.44 -4.03
CA ASN A 8 -0.42 1.28 -5.16
C ASN A 8 1.05 0.99 -4.74
N CYS A 9 1.24 0.20 -3.67
CA CYS A 9 2.54 -0.01 -3.03
C CYS A 9 3.60 -0.61 -3.96
N LEU A 10 3.19 -1.48 -4.89
CA LEU A 10 4.10 -2.13 -5.84
C LEU A 10 4.75 -1.14 -6.83
N ALA A 11 4.19 0.06 -7.00
CA ALA A 11 4.84 1.08 -7.82
C ALA A 11 6.22 1.49 -7.27
N CYS A 12 6.48 1.27 -5.98
CA CYS A 12 7.73 1.61 -5.32
C CYS A 12 8.46 0.42 -4.69
N HIS A 13 7.73 -0.61 -4.28
CA HIS A 13 8.26 -1.72 -3.49
C HIS A 13 8.17 -3.05 -4.22
N GLU A 14 9.21 -3.87 -4.01
CA GLU A 14 9.21 -5.28 -4.37
C GLU A 14 8.61 -6.13 -3.24
N ILE A 15 7.86 -7.17 -3.62
CA ILE A 15 7.38 -8.23 -2.73
C ILE A 15 7.50 -9.56 -3.50
N THR A 16 8.54 -10.33 -3.25
CA THR A 16 8.81 -11.56 -4.03
C THR A 16 7.66 -12.54 -3.98
N LYS A 17 7.01 -12.71 -2.81
CA LYS A 17 5.81 -13.56 -2.66
C LYS A 17 4.67 -13.16 -3.61
N VAL A 18 4.50 -11.87 -3.90
CA VAL A 18 3.48 -11.38 -4.85
C VAL A 18 3.94 -11.57 -6.30
N LEU A 19 5.24 -11.40 -6.57
CA LEU A 19 5.81 -11.65 -7.89
C LEU A 19 5.79 -13.14 -8.27
N ASP A 20 5.96 -14.03 -7.32
CA ASP A 20 5.85 -15.48 -7.56
C ASP A 20 4.42 -15.89 -7.91
N LEU A 21 3.42 -15.27 -7.27
CA LEU A 21 2.02 -15.42 -7.71
C LEU A 21 1.82 -14.91 -9.14
N ALA A 22 2.55 -13.87 -9.55
CA ALA A 22 2.46 -13.32 -10.90
C ALA A 22 3.03 -14.26 -11.97
N LYS A 23 4.04 -15.06 -11.63
CA LYS A 23 4.61 -16.08 -12.54
C LYS A 23 3.60 -17.18 -12.87
N THR A 24 2.66 -17.44 -11.96
CA THR A 24 1.64 -18.50 -12.13
C THR A 24 0.29 -17.97 -12.64
N LYS A 25 0.02 -16.67 -12.48
CA LYS A 25 -1.20 -16.01 -12.94
C LYS A 25 -0.85 -14.69 -13.62
N SER A 26 -1.18 -14.56 -14.90
CA SER A 26 -0.93 -13.34 -15.69
C SER A 26 -1.69 -12.11 -15.18
N GLN A 27 -2.81 -12.33 -14.49
CA GLN A 27 -3.66 -11.31 -13.88
C GLN A 27 -4.31 -11.91 -12.63
N ILE A 28 -4.50 -11.10 -11.59
CA ILE A 28 -5.44 -11.44 -10.51
C ILE A 28 -6.71 -10.63 -10.66
N GLU A 29 -7.84 -11.31 -10.46
CA GLU A 29 -9.15 -10.71 -10.30
C GLU A 29 -9.34 -10.35 -8.82
N ILE A 30 -9.25 -9.07 -8.51
CA ILE A 30 -9.46 -8.52 -7.17
C ILE A 30 -10.88 -7.99 -7.13
N THR A 31 -11.75 -8.66 -6.36
CA THR A 31 -13.08 -8.17 -6.06
C THR A 31 -13.01 -7.31 -4.81
N ASP A 32 -13.42 -6.05 -4.91
CA ASP A 32 -13.49 -5.16 -3.76
C ASP A 32 -14.66 -5.54 -2.81
N LEU A 33 -14.71 -4.90 -1.64
CA LEU A 33 -15.77 -5.12 -0.64
C LEU A 33 -17.18 -4.75 -1.14
N ASN A 34 -17.30 -4.05 -2.28
CA ASN A 34 -18.56 -3.70 -2.92
C ASN A 34 -18.91 -4.65 -4.08
N GLY A 35 -18.18 -5.76 -4.23
CA GLY A 35 -18.41 -6.76 -5.28
C GLY A 35 -17.86 -6.37 -6.66
N LYS A 36 -17.06 -5.30 -6.76
CA LYS A 36 -16.50 -4.85 -8.03
C LYS A 36 -15.17 -5.55 -8.30
N THR A 37 -15.15 -6.37 -9.35
CA THR A 37 -13.94 -7.07 -9.79
C THR A 37 -13.07 -6.19 -10.67
N SER A 38 -11.77 -6.15 -10.35
CA SER A 38 -10.73 -5.45 -11.10
C SER A 38 -9.65 -6.45 -11.51
N LYS A 39 -9.25 -6.43 -12.78
CA LYS A 39 -8.14 -7.24 -13.31
C LYS A 39 -6.86 -6.43 -13.16
N MET A 40 -5.97 -6.88 -12.29
CA MET A 40 -4.67 -6.25 -12.11
C MET A 40 -3.58 -7.11 -12.74
N PRO A 41 -2.80 -6.59 -13.70
CA PRO A 41 -1.61 -7.29 -14.17
C PRO A 41 -0.65 -7.41 -12.99
N LEU A 42 -0.16 -8.62 -12.76
CA LEU A 42 0.79 -8.91 -11.70
C LEU A 42 2.18 -9.06 -12.33
N GLY A 43 3.24 -8.63 -11.64
CA GLY A 43 4.62 -8.84 -12.07
C GLY A 43 5.41 -7.60 -12.47
N THR A 44 4.85 -6.39 -12.32
CA THR A 44 5.63 -5.15 -12.43
C THR A 44 5.71 -4.46 -11.07
N HIS A 45 6.91 -4.02 -10.71
CA HIS A 45 7.16 -3.28 -9.47
C HIS A 45 8.22 -2.19 -9.70
N GLY A 46 8.31 -1.27 -8.75
CA GLY A 46 9.39 -0.29 -8.67
C GLY A 46 10.51 -0.72 -7.73
N HIS A 47 11.60 0.05 -7.75
CA HIS A 47 12.76 -0.09 -6.86
C HIS A 47 13.07 1.21 -6.09
N ILE A 48 12.04 2.04 -5.88
CA ILE A 48 12.22 3.33 -5.20
C ILE A 48 12.28 3.14 -3.68
N GLY A 49 11.45 2.24 -3.15
CA GLY A 49 11.49 1.81 -1.76
C GLY A 49 12.24 0.48 -1.62
N PRO A 50 12.65 0.12 -0.39
CA PRO A 50 13.25 -1.19 -0.12
C PRO A 50 12.24 -2.32 -0.35
N SER A 51 12.74 -3.54 -0.59
CA SER A 51 11.89 -4.74 -0.58
C SER A 51 11.14 -4.87 0.74
N LEU A 52 9.87 -5.29 0.67
CA LEU A 52 9.02 -5.57 1.84
C LEU A 52 9.10 -7.02 2.29
N ASP A 53 9.93 -7.84 1.66
CA ASP A 53 10.20 -9.19 2.15
C ASP A 53 10.88 -9.12 3.53
N GLY A 54 10.47 -9.99 4.45
CA GLY A 54 10.93 -9.97 5.85
C GLY A 54 10.58 -8.68 6.62
N VAL A 55 9.64 -7.85 6.15
CA VAL A 55 9.30 -6.58 6.85
C VAL A 55 8.68 -6.83 8.22
N ALA A 56 8.00 -7.97 8.41
CA ALA A 56 7.41 -8.35 9.69
C ALA A 56 8.45 -8.77 10.74
N ASP A 57 9.67 -9.08 10.32
CA ASP A 57 10.78 -9.39 11.24
C ASP A 57 11.58 -8.13 11.61
N ARG A 58 11.49 -7.08 10.78
CA ARG A 58 12.19 -5.79 10.96
C ARG A 58 11.43 -4.78 11.82
N TYR A 59 10.10 -4.82 11.78
CA TYR A 59 9.24 -3.84 12.44
C TYR A 59 8.13 -4.53 13.22
N THR A 60 7.80 -3.97 14.38
CA THR A 60 6.62 -4.36 15.16
C THR A 60 5.34 -3.96 14.43
N GLU A 61 4.21 -4.58 14.81
CA GLU A 61 2.90 -4.23 14.24
C GLU A 61 2.53 -2.75 14.39
N GLY A 62 2.87 -2.14 15.53
CA GLY A 62 2.65 -0.71 15.76
C GLY A 62 3.45 0.16 14.80
N GLU A 63 4.70 -0.21 14.54
CA GLU A 63 5.57 0.50 13.59
C GLU A 63 5.10 0.31 12.15
N LEU A 64 4.73 -0.90 11.74
CA LEU A 64 4.13 -1.17 10.43
C LEU A 64 2.89 -0.29 10.19
N ARG A 65 2.01 -0.21 11.20
CA ARG A 65 0.82 0.65 11.15
C ARG A 65 1.19 2.12 11.00
N MET A 66 2.18 2.61 11.75
CA MET A 66 2.65 3.99 11.64
C MET A 66 3.25 4.29 10.26
N LEU A 67 4.00 3.36 9.67
CA LEU A 67 4.53 3.49 8.32
C LEU A 67 3.42 3.64 7.27
N VAL A 68 2.35 2.84 7.37
CA VAL A 68 1.19 2.95 6.46
C VAL A 68 0.40 4.24 6.71
N VAL A 69 0.11 4.58 7.97
CA VAL A 69 -0.66 5.77 8.33
C VAL A 69 0.06 7.05 7.90
N ASN A 70 1.31 7.20 8.33
CA ASN A 70 2.11 8.39 8.05
C ASN A 70 3.61 8.13 8.24
N ALA A 71 4.25 7.55 7.21
CA ALA A 71 5.70 7.31 7.20
C ALA A 71 6.56 8.55 7.48
N LYS A 72 6.07 9.76 7.18
CA LYS A 72 6.82 11.02 7.41
C LYS A 72 7.05 11.34 8.88
N LYS A 73 6.33 10.69 9.80
CA LYS A 73 6.58 10.80 11.25
C LYS A 73 7.85 10.08 11.68
N ILE A 74 8.26 9.05 10.94
CA ILE A 74 9.46 8.24 11.22
C ILE A 74 10.59 8.67 10.28
N PHE A 75 10.28 8.89 9.01
CA PHE A 75 11.22 9.28 7.97
C PHE A 75 10.78 10.62 7.35
N PRO A 76 11.16 11.78 7.92
CA PRO A 76 10.66 13.10 7.50
C PRO A 76 10.82 13.38 6.01
N ASP A 77 11.94 12.96 5.42
CA ASP A 77 12.27 13.21 4.01
C ASP A 77 11.77 12.11 3.06
N THR A 78 10.96 11.17 3.55
CA THR A 78 10.46 10.08 2.72
C THR A 78 9.48 10.57 1.67
N ILE A 79 9.65 10.07 0.44
CA ILE A 79 8.68 10.25 -0.62
C ILE A 79 7.45 9.35 -0.43
N MET A 80 7.50 8.36 0.46
CA MET A 80 6.36 7.48 0.76
C MET A 80 5.15 8.32 1.20
N PRO A 81 3.98 8.19 0.54
CA PRO A 81 2.79 8.93 0.92
C PRO A 81 2.30 8.59 2.32
N ALA A 82 1.63 9.53 2.97
CA ALA A 82 0.85 9.25 4.18
C ALA A 82 -0.53 8.74 3.74
N PHE A 83 -0.81 7.45 3.91
CA PHE A 83 -2.03 6.86 3.36
C PHE A 83 -3.27 7.12 4.21
N HIS A 84 -3.10 7.44 5.48
CA HIS A 84 -4.20 7.77 6.41
C HIS A 84 -4.06 9.18 7.00
N ARG A 85 -3.74 10.15 6.13
CA ARG A 85 -3.78 11.58 6.45
C ARG A 85 -4.76 12.28 5.50
N ASN A 86 -5.56 13.20 6.02
CA ASN A 86 -6.63 13.88 5.29
C ASN A 86 -6.43 15.41 5.20
N ASP A 87 -5.35 15.95 5.75
CA ASP A 87 -5.06 17.38 5.81
C ASP A 87 -3.59 17.72 5.53
N GLY A 88 -3.26 19.01 5.56
CA GLY A 88 -1.88 19.49 5.40
C GLY A 88 -1.29 19.25 4.01
N PHE A 89 -2.15 19.27 2.98
CA PHE A 89 -1.78 19.14 1.58
C PHE A 89 -1.97 20.47 0.84
N THR A 90 -1.26 20.65 -0.27
CA THR A 90 -1.36 21.84 -1.14
C THR A 90 -1.97 21.46 -2.48
N ASN A 91 -2.93 22.25 -2.98
CA ASN A 91 -3.59 22.04 -4.27
C ASN A 91 -4.28 20.67 -4.40
N VAL A 92 -5.04 20.28 -3.38
CA VAL A 92 -5.81 19.02 -3.41
C VAL A 92 -6.93 19.12 -4.44
N HIS A 93 -7.13 18.06 -5.21
CA HIS A 93 -8.26 17.97 -6.12
C HIS A 93 -9.58 18.00 -5.33
N PRO A 94 -10.62 18.74 -5.75
CA PRO A 94 -11.87 18.89 -4.99
C PRO A 94 -12.48 17.55 -4.52
N ASP A 95 -12.54 16.54 -5.41
CA ASP A 95 -13.05 15.19 -5.08
C ASP A 95 -12.26 14.42 -4.01
N CYS A 96 -11.11 14.93 -3.58
CA CYS A 96 -10.21 14.29 -2.61
C CYS A 96 -10.00 15.15 -1.35
N ASP A 97 -10.62 16.33 -1.26
CA ASP A 97 -10.44 17.22 -0.12
C ASP A 97 -11.04 16.63 1.16
N GLY A 98 -10.30 16.73 2.27
CA GLY A 98 -10.67 16.14 3.56
C GLY A 98 -10.70 14.60 3.61
N LEU A 99 -10.24 13.90 2.56
CA LEU A 99 -10.26 12.45 2.48
C LEU A 99 -8.84 11.84 2.60
N ALA A 100 -8.75 10.73 3.32
CA ALA A 100 -7.57 9.88 3.32
C ALA A 100 -7.56 8.94 2.11
N ILE A 101 -6.37 8.50 1.69
CA ILE A 101 -6.19 7.55 0.56
C ILE A 101 -6.75 6.17 0.94
N LEU A 102 -6.45 5.72 2.16
CA LEU A 102 -6.95 4.48 2.74
C LEU A 102 -7.87 4.78 3.93
N SER A 103 -8.97 4.03 4.05
CA SER A 103 -9.76 3.99 5.27
C SER A 103 -9.00 3.29 6.40
N ALA A 104 -9.45 3.46 7.65
CA ALA A 104 -8.84 2.77 8.79
C ALA A 104 -8.87 1.24 8.63
N ALA A 105 -9.97 0.69 8.11
CA ALA A 105 -10.07 -0.75 7.83
C ALA A 105 -9.05 -1.19 6.77
N GLN A 106 -8.90 -0.44 5.68
CA GLN A 106 -7.92 -0.77 4.64
C GLN A 106 -6.48 -0.67 5.15
N VAL A 107 -6.18 0.23 6.09
CA VAL A 107 -4.87 0.28 6.75
C VAL A 107 -4.61 -1.02 7.49
N GLU A 108 -5.58 -1.50 8.28
CA GLU A 108 -5.43 -2.76 9.03
C GLU A 108 -5.34 -3.97 8.10
N ASP A 109 -6.05 -3.99 6.98
CA ASP A 109 -5.92 -5.05 5.97
C ASP A 109 -4.50 -5.10 5.39
N VAL A 110 -3.91 -3.93 5.10
CA VAL A 110 -2.52 -3.84 4.63
C VAL A 110 -1.54 -4.28 5.72
N VAL A 111 -1.72 -3.83 6.96
CA VAL A 111 -0.86 -4.22 8.09
C VAL A 111 -0.95 -5.74 8.33
N ALA A 112 -2.15 -6.31 8.27
CA ALA A 112 -2.37 -7.74 8.41
C ALA A 112 -1.63 -8.52 7.32
N PHE A 113 -1.65 -8.04 6.07
CA PHE A 113 -0.86 -8.63 4.99
C PHE A 113 0.64 -8.50 5.24
N LEU A 114 1.14 -7.31 5.60
CA LEU A 114 2.56 -7.08 5.86
C LEU A 114 3.09 -8.00 6.98
N LYS A 115 2.29 -8.28 8.01
CA LYS A 115 2.64 -9.23 9.08
C LYS A 115 2.88 -10.67 8.61
N THR A 116 2.38 -11.05 7.43
CA THR A 116 2.63 -12.37 6.81
C THR A 116 3.97 -12.43 6.06
N LEU A 117 4.59 -11.28 5.81
CA LEU A 117 5.86 -11.17 5.09
C LEU A 117 7.05 -11.36 6.04
N LYS A 118 7.17 -12.59 6.52
CA LYS A 118 8.33 -13.09 7.27
C LYS A 118 9.27 -13.88 6.36
N GLU A 119 10.55 -13.89 6.72
CA GLU A 119 11.60 -14.74 6.13
C GLU A 119 12.01 -15.90 7.05
#